data_AF-A0A968JLC5-F1
#
_entry.id   AF-A0A968JLC5-F1
#
_cell.length_a   1.000
_cell.length_b   1.000
_cell.length_c   1.000
_cell.angle_alpha   90.00
_cell.angle_beta   90.00
_cell.angle_gamma   90.00
#
_symmetry.space_group_name_H-M   'P 1'
#
loop_
_entity.id
_entity.type
_entity.pdbx_description
1 polymer ?
#
loop_
_entity_poly.entity_id
_entity_poly.type
_entity_poly.pdbx_seq_one_letter_code
_entity_poly.pdbx_strand_id
1 'polypeptide(L)'
;MKSTQTEVNIVGVIADVRVKQIYKNEGKNAIEAVYTFPASTNAAVYAMEMTVGNRKITAIIKEKEKARQEYEQAKSDGKRASLLEQCRPNVFQMNVANIMPGDDIEVVLKYTELITPEKGTYRFIYPSVVGPRYSNQSVSGSSPDGNYVSTSYQKQDEDPFYNFDIEVHVSAGMPIQNILCSTHKVNIYYPDPTIAKVKLNQSEIKGGNRDYVLEYQLSGNKIESGLLLYEHGDENFFMLMVQPPKKVIKENIPPREYIFIVDVSGSMMGFPLNVTKNY
;
A
#
# COMPACT_ATOMS: atom_id res chain seq x y z
N MET A 1 16.33 -6.17 11.61
CA MET A 1 15.92 -6.29 10.19
C MET A 1 17.18 -6.18 9.33
N LYS A 2 17.31 -6.97 8.26
CA LYS A 2 18.50 -7.00 7.37
C LYS A 2 18.25 -6.32 6.03
N SER A 3 17.11 -6.61 5.39
CA SER A 3 16.75 -5.97 4.12
C SER A 3 15.26 -5.96 3.84
N THR A 4 14.84 -5.02 2.99
CA THR A 4 13.55 -4.96 2.30
C THR A 4 13.84 -4.86 0.81
N GLN A 5 13.18 -5.68 0.02
CA GLN A 5 13.14 -5.59 -1.44
C GLN A 5 11.68 -5.55 -1.87
N THR A 6 11.32 -4.53 -2.64
CA THR A 6 9.96 -4.34 -3.11
C THR A 6 9.94 -4.32 -4.64
N GLU A 7 9.13 -5.17 -5.24
CA GLU A 7 8.86 -5.20 -6.68
C GLU A 7 7.41 -4.74 -6.88
N VAL A 8 7.22 -3.72 -7.71
CA VAL A 8 5.89 -3.14 -7.98
C VAL A 8 5.62 -3.20 -9.48
N ASN A 9 4.51 -3.80 -9.86
CA ASN A 9 4.00 -3.77 -11.23
C ASN A 9 2.70 -2.98 -11.27
N ILE A 10 2.75 -1.78 -11.83
CA ILE A 10 1.58 -0.92 -12.04
C ILE A 10 1.07 -1.14 -13.45
N VAL A 11 -0.17 -1.63 -13.57
CA VAL A 11 -0.87 -1.83 -14.84
C VAL A 11 -2.09 -0.92 -14.85
N GLY A 12 -2.01 0.15 -15.63
CA GLY A 12 -2.96 1.25 -15.59
C GLY A 12 -3.09 1.86 -14.20
N VAL A 13 -4.18 1.53 -13.51
CA VAL A 13 -4.49 2.03 -12.15
C VAL A 13 -4.32 0.99 -11.05
N ILE A 14 -3.88 -0.22 -11.37
CA ILE A 14 -3.72 -1.31 -10.40
C ILE A 14 -2.23 -1.51 -10.15
N ALA A 15 -1.81 -1.41 -8.89
CA ALA A 15 -0.47 -1.80 -8.45
C ALA A 15 -0.52 -3.22 -7.89
N ASP A 16 0.25 -4.14 -8.46
CA ASP A 16 0.58 -5.43 -7.87
C ASP A 16 1.96 -5.32 -7.22
N VAL A 17 2.00 -5.55 -5.91
CA VAL A 17 3.18 -5.31 -5.08
C VAL A 17 3.64 -6.61 -4.43
N ARG A 18 4.91 -6.92 -4.59
CA ARG A 18 5.59 -8.00 -3.89
C ARG A 18 6.66 -7.41 -2.97
N VAL A 19 6.51 -7.65 -1.68
CA VAL A 19 7.45 -7.22 -0.64
C VAL A 19 8.19 -8.45 -0.11
N LYS A 20 9.52 -8.41 -0.12
CA LYS A 20 10.38 -9.41 0.51
C LYS A 20 11.20 -8.75 1.62
N GLN A 21 11.08 -9.24 2.84
CA GLN A 21 11.80 -8.73 4.00
C GLN A 21 12.58 -9.84 4.67
N ILE A 22 13.81 -9.52 5.08
CA ILE A 22 14.70 -10.44 5.79
C ILE A 22 14.98 -9.89 7.17
N TYR A 23 14.77 -10.72 8.18
CA TYR A 23 15.09 -10.47 9.59
C TYR A 23 16.07 -11.52 10.09
N LYS A 24 16.73 -11.23 11.21
CA LYS A 24 17.63 -12.16 11.87
C LYS A 24 17.48 -12.01 13.37
N ASN A 25 17.42 -13.12 14.10
CA ASN A 25 17.57 -13.09 15.55
C ASN A 25 19.07 -13.00 15.89
N GLU A 26 19.55 -11.79 16.17
CA GLU A 26 20.94 -11.55 16.60
C GLU A 26 21.13 -11.73 18.12
N GLY A 27 20.06 -12.07 18.85
CA GLY A 27 20.09 -12.35 20.27
C GLY A 27 20.72 -13.70 20.60
N LYS A 28 20.89 -13.96 21.89
CA LYS A 28 21.43 -15.24 22.42
C LYS A 28 20.34 -16.23 22.83
N ASN A 29 19.07 -15.80 22.83
CA ASN A 29 17.94 -16.59 23.29
C ASN A 29 16.92 -16.78 22.15
N ALA A 30 16.12 -17.84 22.27
CA ALA A 30 14.95 -17.99 21.42
C ALA A 30 13.94 -16.87 21.71
N ILE A 31 13.32 -16.34 20.67
CA ILE A 31 12.35 -15.24 20.77
C ILE A 31 11.02 -15.60 20.10
N GLU A 32 9.98 -14.89 20.52
CA GLU A 32 8.73 -14.78 19.78
C GLU A 32 8.64 -13.39 19.16
N ALA A 33 8.08 -13.30 17.96
CA ALA A 33 7.97 -12.05 17.23
C ALA A 33 6.58 -11.90 16.60
N VAL A 34 6.13 -10.64 16.53
CA VAL A 34 4.93 -10.26 15.79
C VAL A 34 5.37 -9.49 14.55
N TYR A 35 5.16 -10.09 13.38
CA TYR A 35 5.35 -9.39 12.12
C TYR A 35 4.14 -8.48 11.86
N THR A 36 4.37 -7.20 11.61
CA THR A 36 3.32 -6.22 11.31
C THR A 36 3.62 -5.51 9.99
N PHE A 37 2.70 -5.58 9.04
CA PHE A 37 2.81 -4.86 7.77
C PHE A 37 1.77 -3.73 7.68
N PRO A 38 2.20 -2.46 7.53
CA PRO A 38 1.30 -1.37 7.21
C PRO A 38 0.98 -1.40 5.72
N ALA A 39 -0.31 -1.47 5.38
CA ALA A 39 -0.78 -1.36 4.01
C ALA A 39 -1.58 -0.05 3.80
N SER A 40 -1.90 0.27 2.56
CA SER A 40 -2.86 1.32 2.20
C SER A 40 -4.31 0.89 2.53
N THR A 41 -5.24 1.85 2.64
CA THR A 41 -6.70 1.59 2.73
C THR A 41 -7.25 0.77 1.59
N ASN A 42 -6.59 0.86 0.43
CA ASN A 42 -7.06 0.24 -0.80
C ASN A 42 -6.30 -1.05 -1.12
N ALA A 43 -5.48 -1.54 -0.18
CA ALA A 43 -4.65 -2.72 -0.39
C ALA A 43 -5.42 -4.01 -0.08
N ALA A 44 -5.41 -4.94 -1.03
CA ALA A 44 -5.92 -6.29 -0.88
C ALA A 44 -4.75 -7.30 -0.89
N VAL A 45 -4.40 -7.82 0.29
CA VAL A 45 -3.40 -8.88 0.44
C VAL A 45 -3.98 -10.18 -0.11
N TYR A 46 -3.25 -10.84 -1.01
CA TYR A 46 -3.69 -12.08 -1.66
C TYR A 46 -2.67 -13.23 -1.52
N ALA A 47 -1.44 -12.97 -1.05
CA ALA A 47 -0.52 -14.02 -0.67
C ALA A 47 0.44 -13.56 0.43
N MET A 48 0.79 -14.48 1.33
CA MET A 48 1.84 -14.27 2.31
C MET A 48 2.55 -15.59 2.61
N GLU A 49 3.88 -15.56 2.58
CA GLU A 49 4.74 -16.66 2.95
C GLU A 49 5.79 -16.18 3.95
N MET A 50 6.16 -17.04 4.89
CA MET A 50 7.27 -16.80 5.80
C MET A 50 8.14 -18.04 5.92
N THR A 51 9.44 -17.87 5.91
CA THR A 51 10.41 -18.94 6.13
C THR A 51 11.24 -18.61 7.37
N VAL A 52 11.27 -19.49 8.37
CA VAL A 52 12.09 -19.37 9.58
C VAL A 52 13.03 -20.58 9.64
N GLY A 53 14.32 -20.36 9.47
CA GLY A 53 15.29 -21.46 9.32
C GLY A 53 14.85 -22.40 8.18
N ASN A 54 14.57 -23.67 8.50
CA ASN A 54 14.11 -24.68 7.53
C ASN A 54 12.57 -24.79 7.41
N ARG A 55 11.80 -23.96 8.12
CA ARG A 55 10.34 -24.05 8.17
C ARG A 55 9.71 -23.01 7.27
N LYS A 56 8.98 -23.44 6.24
CA LYS A 56 8.13 -22.57 5.42
C LYS A 56 6.69 -22.58 5.94
N ILE A 57 6.14 -21.40 6.17
CA ILE A 57 4.78 -21.13 6.61
C ILE A 57 4.10 -20.39 5.46
N THR A 58 3.03 -20.94 4.92
CA THR A 58 2.22 -20.28 3.89
C THR A 58 0.91 -19.86 4.52
N ALA A 59 0.58 -18.57 4.47
CA ALA A 59 -0.69 -18.09 4.99
C ALA A 59 -1.81 -18.54 4.04
N ILE A 60 -2.86 -19.15 4.60
CA ILE A 60 -4.08 -19.44 3.85
C ILE A 60 -5.04 -18.30 4.13
N ILE A 61 -5.25 -17.45 3.13
CA ILE A 61 -6.19 -16.33 3.23
C ILE A 61 -7.60 -16.90 3.14
N LYS A 62 -8.39 -16.70 4.19
CA LYS A 62 -9.78 -17.13 4.29
C LYS A 62 -10.63 -15.96 4.75
N GLU A 63 -11.92 -16.06 4.51
CA GLU A 63 -12.90 -15.16 5.12
C GLU A 63 -12.72 -15.16 6.66
N LYS A 64 -12.81 -13.98 7.27
CA LYS A 64 -12.43 -13.72 8.66
C LYS A 64 -13.04 -14.71 9.66
N GLU A 65 -14.35 -14.92 9.60
CA GLU A 65 -15.06 -15.81 10.53
C GLU A 65 -14.64 -17.28 10.34
N LYS A 66 -14.44 -17.70 9.10
CA LYS A 66 -14.00 -19.06 8.77
C LYS A 66 -12.55 -19.31 9.21
N ALA A 67 -11.66 -18.35 9.01
CA ALA A 67 -10.27 -18.41 9.48
C ALA A 67 -10.19 -18.59 11.01
N ARG A 68 -11.01 -17.82 11.74
CA ARG A 68 -11.05 -17.83 13.21
C ARG A 68 -11.57 -19.14 13.77
N GLN A 69 -12.64 -19.69 13.19
CA GLN A 69 -13.21 -20.98 13.58
C GLN A 69 -12.21 -22.12 13.40
N GLU A 70 -11.56 -22.19 12.24
CA GLU A 70 -10.57 -23.23 11.98
C GLU A 70 -9.33 -23.12 12.89
N TYR A 71 -8.91 -21.90 13.24
CA TYR A 71 -7.81 -21.69 14.17
C TYR A 71 -8.13 -22.18 15.59
N GLU A 72 -9.28 -21.77 16.15
CA GLU A 72 -9.68 -22.22 17.49
C GLU A 72 -9.89 -23.74 17.53
N GLN A 73 -10.44 -24.34 16.47
CA GLN A 73 -10.53 -25.80 16.34
C GLN A 73 -9.14 -26.45 16.33
N ALA A 74 -8.23 -25.97 15.48
CA ALA A 74 -6.87 -26.52 15.40
C ALA A 74 -6.10 -26.39 16.72
N LYS A 75 -6.28 -25.27 17.44
CA LYS A 75 -5.73 -25.05 18.78
C LYS A 75 -6.31 -26.03 19.80
N SER A 76 -7.62 -26.26 19.78
CA SER A 76 -8.28 -27.25 20.65
C SER A 76 -7.84 -28.70 20.34
N ASP A 77 -7.54 -29.00 19.09
CA ASP A 77 -7.04 -30.29 18.61
C ASP A 77 -5.53 -30.50 18.92
N GLY A 78 -4.85 -29.53 19.56
CA GLY A 78 -3.41 -29.58 19.83
C GLY A 78 -2.53 -29.49 18.56
N LYS A 79 -3.10 -29.07 17.42
CA LYS A 79 -2.36 -28.89 16.17
C LYS A 79 -1.58 -27.58 16.20
N ARG A 80 -0.41 -27.57 15.57
CA ARG A 80 0.38 -26.36 15.37
C ARG A 80 -0.27 -25.54 14.25
N ALA A 81 -1.02 -24.49 14.60
CA ALA A 81 -1.68 -23.59 13.66
C ALA A 81 -1.06 -22.18 13.73
N SER A 82 -0.93 -21.51 12.59
CA SER A 82 -0.60 -20.09 12.48
C SER A 82 -1.80 -19.35 11.91
N LEU A 83 -2.19 -18.23 12.50
CA LEU A 83 -3.30 -17.41 12.04
C LEU A 83 -2.76 -16.05 11.57
N LEU A 84 -3.08 -15.70 10.32
CA LEU A 84 -2.92 -14.35 9.79
C LEU A 84 -4.24 -13.61 10.01
N GLU A 85 -4.22 -12.57 10.85
CA GLU A 85 -5.39 -11.75 11.12
C GLU A 85 -5.17 -10.34 10.60
N GLN A 86 -6.19 -9.84 9.88
CA GLN A 86 -6.35 -8.42 9.68
C GLN A 86 -6.83 -7.81 11.01
N CYS A 87 -5.89 -7.34 11.83
CA CYS A 87 -6.23 -6.75 13.12
C CYS A 87 -6.99 -5.42 12.96
N ARG A 88 -6.73 -4.67 11.88
CA ARG A 88 -7.35 -3.37 11.57
C ARG A 88 -7.47 -3.18 10.05
N PRO A 89 -8.28 -2.24 9.55
CA PRO A 89 -8.10 -1.74 8.19
C PRO A 89 -6.61 -1.44 7.98
N ASN A 90 -5.99 -2.18 7.07
CA ASN A 90 -4.64 -1.91 6.55
C ASN A 90 -3.47 -2.24 7.49
N VAL A 91 -3.69 -3.10 8.50
CA VAL A 91 -2.60 -3.66 9.29
C VAL A 91 -2.77 -5.17 9.37
N PHE A 92 -1.79 -5.88 8.83
CA PHE A 92 -1.72 -7.35 8.86
C PHE A 92 -0.70 -7.77 9.91
N GLN A 93 -1.08 -8.70 10.78
CA GLN A 93 -0.21 -9.21 11.83
C GLN A 93 -0.08 -10.73 11.78
N MET A 94 1.13 -11.22 12.00
CA MET A 94 1.41 -12.63 12.13
C MET A 94 2.34 -12.91 13.31
N ASN A 95 1.92 -13.82 14.18
CA ASN A 95 2.70 -14.24 15.34
C ASN A 95 3.59 -15.43 14.98
N VAL A 96 4.85 -15.35 15.40
CA VAL A 96 5.88 -16.36 15.14
C VAL A 96 6.57 -16.68 16.46
N ALA A 97 6.47 -17.93 16.89
CA ALA A 97 7.12 -18.38 18.11
C ALA A 97 8.38 -19.20 17.82
N ASN A 98 9.28 -19.23 18.80
CA ASN A 98 10.47 -20.09 18.81
C ASN A 98 11.43 -19.83 17.63
N ILE A 99 11.78 -18.56 17.41
CA ILE A 99 12.85 -18.14 16.50
C ILE A 99 14.18 -18.30 17.24
N MET A 100 15.04 -19.21 16.79
CA MET A 100 16.28 -19.54 17.49
C MET A 100 17.35 -18.46 17.29
N PRO A 101 18.34 -18.35 18.19
CA PRO A 101 19.52 -17.51 17.98
C PRO A 101 20.19 -17.80 16.63
N GLY A 102 20.39 -16.77 15.82
CA GLY A 102 21.03 -16.88 14.50
C GLY A 102 20.09 -17.20 13.34
N ASP A 103 18.83 -17.59 13.60
CA ASP A 103 17.84 -17.86 12.55
C ASP A 103 17.59 -16.60 11.70
N ASP A 104 17.58 -16.79 10.39
CA ASP A 104 17.07 -15.82 9.44
C ASP A 104 15.58 -16.09 9.19
N ILE A 105 14.81 -15.01 9.13
CA ILE A 105 13.38 -15.02 8.82
C ILE A 105 13.16 -14.27 7.52
N GLU A 106 12.65 -14.96 6.51
CA GLU A 106 12.21 -14.36 5.25
C GLU A 106 10.69 -14.21 5.28
N VAL A 107 10.17 -13.03 4.94
CA VAL A 107 8.74 -12.78 4.77
C VAL A 107 8.51 -12.28 3.35
N VAL A 108 7.60 -12.93 2.63
CA VAL A 108 7.16 -12.53 1.29
C VAL A 108 5.67 -12.23 1.36
N LEU A 109 5.31 -10.97 1.13
CA LEU A 109 3.92 -10.50 1.08
C LEU A 109 3.59 -10.06 -0.34
N LYS A 110 2.39 -10.41 -0.81
CA LYS A 110 1.85 -9.90 -2.07
C LYS A 110 0.48 -9.27 -1.87
N TYR A 111 0.30 -8.07 -2.42
CA TYR A 111 -0.97 -7.35 -2.35
C TYR A 111 -1.20 -6.55 -3.63
N THR A 112 -2.47 -6.29 -3.92
CA THR A 112 -2.86 -5.34 -4.97
C THR A 112 -3.41 -4.07 -4.35
N GLU A 113 -3.27 -2.94 -5.04
CA GLU A 113 -3.85 -1.66 -4.64
C GLU A 113 -4.39 -0.91 -5.86
N LEU A 114 -5.56 -0.27 -5.71
CA LEU A 114 -6.10 0.64 -6.71
C LEU A 114 -5.58 2.07 -6.49
N ILE A 115 -4.89 2.61 -7.50
CA ILE A 115 -4.38 3.98 -7.54
C ILE A 115 -5.48 4.89 -8.07
N THR A 116 -5.95 5.80 -7.23
CA THR A 116 -6.94 6.82 -7.62
C THR A 116 -6.21 8.11 -7.99
N PRO A 117 -6.34 8.63 -9.22
CA PRO A 117 -5.70 9.87 -9.61
C PRO A 117 -6.34 11.07 -8.92
N GLU A 118 -5.51 11.99 -8.41
CA GLU A 118 -5.95 13.27 -7.87
C GLU A 118 -5.47 14.39 -8.78
N LYS A 119 -6.39 15.19 -9.34
CA LYS A 119 -6.09 16.30 -10.26
C LYS A 119 -5.16 15.89 -11.43
N GLY A 120 -5.33 14.67 -11.94
CA GLY A 120 -4.55 14.12 -13.07
C GLY A 120 -3.18 13.52 -12.69
N THR A 121 -2.82 13.52 -11.39
CA THR A 121 -1.61 12.87 -10.89
C THR A 121 -1.97 11.54 -10.23
N TYR A 122 -1.35 10.47 -10.70
CA TYR A 122 -1.38 9.16 -10.08
C TYR A 122 -0.26 9.08 -9.07
N ARG A 123 -0.58 8.66 -7.84
CA ARG A 123 0.40 8.57 -6.75
C ARG A 123 0.39 7.16 -6.18
N PHE A 124 1.52 6.48 -6.29
CA PHE A 124 1.79 5.24 -5.57
C PHE A 124 2.65 5.55 -4.35
N ILE A 125 2.23 5.08 -3.17
CA ILE A 125 2.95 5.25 -1.92
C ILE A 125 3.27 3.88 -1.35
N TYR A 126 4.55 3.56 -1.21
CA TYR A 126 4.99 2.40 -0.46
C TYR A 126 5.42 2.84 0.96
N PRO A 127 4.67 2.45 2.01
CA PRO A 127 5.01 2.80 3.38
C PRO A 127 6.20 1.97 3.85
N SER A 128 7.36 2.61 4.04
CA SER A 128 8.57 1.92 4.54
C SER A 128 8.76 2.07 6.04
N VAL A 129 8.07 3.02 6.67
CA VAL A 129 8.16 3.30 8.10
C VAL A 129 6.85 2.91 8.78
N VAL A 130 6.96 2.08 9.82
CA VAL A 130 5.85 1.87 10.75
C VAL A 130 5.89 2.98 11.81
N GLY A 131 5.40 4.17 11.44
CA GLY A 131 5.25 5.27 12.39
C GLY A 131 4.24 4.95 13.49
N PRO A 132 4.36 5.56 14.69
CA PRO A 132 3.38 5.37 15.76
C PRO A 132 2.03 5.91 15.29
N ARG A 133 0.99 5.08 15.31
CA ARG A 133 -0.37 5.49 14.94
C ARG A 133 -1.22 5.63 16.19
N TYR A 134 -1.85 6.80 16.35
CA TYR A 134 -2.86 7.02 17.38
C TYR A 134 -3.96 5.96 17.26
N SER A 135 -4.24 5.26 18.36
CA SER A 135 -5.39 4.38 18.48
C SER A 135 -6.26 4.88 19.62
N ASN A 136 -7.60 4.81 19.45
CA ASN A 136 -8.58 5.15 20.49
C ASN A 136 -9.07 3.90 21.24
N GLN A 137 -8.37 2.77 21.16
CA GLN A 137 -8.77 1.51 21.79
C GLN A 137 -7.57 0.79 22.38
N SER A 138 -7.63 0.58 23.69
CA SER A 138 -6.65 -0.12 24.52
C SER A 138 -6.66 -1.63 24.25
N VAL A 139 -5.46 -2.21 24.08
CA VAL A 139 -5.27 -3.66 23.88
C VAL A 139 -4.27 -4.19 24.91
N SER A 140 -4.49 -5.40 25.42
CA SER A 140 -3.62 -6.05 26.41
C SER A 140 -2.17 -6.12 25.92
N GLY A 141 -1.25 -5.52 26.69
CA GLY A 141 0.14 -5.22 26.27
C GLY A 141 0.44 -3.72 26.13
N SER A 142 -0.57 -2.86 26.34
CA SER A 142 -0.41 -1.40 26.41
C SER A 142 0.44 -0.97 27.61
N SER A 143 1.29 0.03 27.44
CA SER A 143 1.80 0.83 28.57
C SER A 143 0.63 1.41 29.38
N PRO A 144 0.82 1.77 30.66
CA PRO A 144 -0.26 2.23 31.55
C PRO A 144 -1.09 3.40 31.00
N ASP A 145 -0.52 4.19 30.08
CA ASP A 145 -1.19 5.20 29.25
C ASP A 145 -1.76 4.58 27.97
N GLY A 146 -2.71 3.65 28.12
CA GLY A 146 -3.32 2.91 27.02
C GLY A 146 -3.65 3.80 25.82
N ASN A 147 -3.01 3.50 24.68
CA ASN A 147 -3.30 3.92 23.29
C ASN A 147 -2.09 3.81 22.34
N TYR A 148 -0.94 3.32 22.81
CA TYR A 148 0.29 3.22 22.00
C TYR A 148 0.59 1.76 21.61
N VAL A 149 0.60 1.47 20.30
CA VAL A 149 1.38 0.32 19.78
C VAL A 149 2.78 0.86 19.51
N SER A 150 3.71 0.64 20.43
CA SER A 150 5.10 1.01 20.24
C SER A 150 5.75 0.06 19.23
N THR A 151 5.63 0.35 17.94
CA THR A 151 6.63 -0.15 16.98
C THR A 151 7.89 0.67 17.20
N SER A 152 9.04 0.02 17.40
CA SER A 152 10.32 0.73 17.41
C SER A 152 10.51 1.39 16.04
N TYR A 153 10.32 2.71 15.94
CA TYR A 153 10.61 3.47 14.74
C TYR A 153 11.96 4.17 14.92
N GLN A 154 12.81 4.11 13.88
CA GLN A 154 14.01 4.95 13.83
C GLN A 154 13.59 6.39 13.52
N LYS A 155 14.29 7.35 14.12
CA LYS A 155 14.09 8.78 13.84
C LYS A 155 14.46 9.06 12.38
N GLN A 156 13.76 10.02 11.78
CA GLN A 156 13.86 10.41 10.36
C GLN A 156 15.29 10.79 9.89
N ASP A 157 16.19 11.10 10.84
CA ASP A 157 17.57 11.57 10.58
C ASP A 157 18.65 10.51 10.87
N GLU A 158 18.29 9.25 11.14
CA GLU A 158 19.25 8.15 11.29
C GLU A 158 19.14 7.16 10.12
N ASP A 159 20.29 6.71 9.63
CA ASP A 159 20.34 5.66 8.61
C ASP A 159 19.75 4.36 9.18
N PRO A 160 18.85 3.69 8.45
CA PRO A 160 18.34 2.41 8.86
C PRO A 160 19.45 1.36 8.87
N PHE A 161 19.42 0.49 9.88
CA PHE A 161 20.37 -0.63 9.99
C PHE A 161 20.17 -1.71 8.91
N TYR A 162 19.16 -1.57 8.04
CA TYR A 162 18.82 -2.49 6.98
C TYR A 162 19.01 -1.87 5.59
N ASN A 163 19.07 -2.72 4.56
CA ASN A 163 19.12 -2.27 3.18
C ASN A 163 17.70 -2.18 2.60
N PHE A 164 17.41 -1.09 1.90
CA PHE A 164 16.14 -0.84 1.24
C PHE A 164 16.35 -0.84 -0.28
N ASP A 165 15.48 -1.54 -0.99
CA ASP A 165 15.45 -1.55 -2.44
C ASP A 165 14.00 -1.59 -2.93
N ILE A 166 13.74 -0.86 -4.02
CA ILE A 166 12.44 -0.84 -4.67
C ILE A 166 12.59 -0.65 -6.18
N GLU A 167 11.89 -1.49 -6.93
CA GLU A 167 11.76 -1.40 -8.38
C GLU A 167 10.28 -1.30 -8.75
N VAL A 168 9.95 -0.32 -9.59
CA VAL A 168 8.59 -0.08 -10.07
C VAL A 168 8.56 -0.16 -11.59
N HIS A 169 7.72 -1.06 -12.11
CA HIS A 169 7.37 -1.16 -13.52
C HIS A 169 6.00 -0.53 -13.73
N VAL A 170 5.92 0.51 -14.55
CA VAL A 170 4.65 1.17 -14.90
C VAL A 170 4.31 0.82 -16.34
N SER A 171 3.16 0.19 -16.54
CA SER A 171 2.54 -0.07 -17.85
C SER A 171 1.24 0.72 -17.91
N ALA A 172 1.32 1.96 -18.38
CA ALA A 172 0.23 2.92 -18.27
C ALA A 172 -0.87 2.77 -19.33
N GLY A 173 -0.64 2.00 -20.39
CA GLY A 173 -1.60 1.83 -21.50
C GLY A 173 -1.81 3.08 -22.38
N MET A 174 -1.23 4.22 -21.99
CA MET A 174 -1.22 5.49 -22.73
C MET A 174 0.08 6.23 -22.45
N PRO A 175 0.47 7.22 -23.27
CA PRO A 175 1.75 7.91 -23.12
C PRO A 175 1.91 8.57 -21.74
N ILE A 176 2.99 8.21 -21.03
CA ILE A 176 3.39 8.79 -19.76
C ILE A 176 3.94 10.19 -20.04
N GLN A 177 3.29 11.22 -19.50
CA GLN A 177 3.69 12.62 -19.71
C GLN A 177 4.79 13.04 -18.75
N ASN A 178 4.74 12.54 -17.52
CA ASN A 178 5.71 12.84 -16.47
C ASN A 178 5.74 11.69 -15.47
N ILE A 179 6.92 11.38 -14.94
CA ILE A 179 7.11 10.50 -13.79
C ILE A 179 8.23 11.04 -12.92
N LEU A 180 8.03 11.05 -11.61
CA LEU A 180 9.02 11.49 -10.64
C LEU A 180 8.85 10.73 -9.34
N CYS A 181 9.95 10.62 -8.59
CA CYS A 181 9.92 10.22 -7.19
C CYS A 181 10.27 11.44 -6.34
N SER A 182 9.38 11.85 -5.44
CA SER A 182 9.57 13.04 -4.62
C SER A 182 10.40 12.77 -3.36
N THR A 183 10.56 11.50 -2.97
CA THR A 183 11.19 11.12 -1.69
C THR A 183 12.56 10.45 -1.82
N HIS A 184 12.90 9.91 -2.99
CA HIS A 184 14.16 9.18 -3.20
C HIS A 184 14.76 9.51 -4.57
N LYS A 185 16.09 9.46 -4.66
CA LYS A 185 16.78 9.43 -5.96
C LYS A 185 16.49 8.11 -6.67
N VAL A 186 16.04 8.20 -7.91
CA VAL A 186 15.68 7.05 -8.75
C VAL A 186 16.27 7.19 -10.14
N ASN A 187 16.53 6.05 -10.78
CA ASN A 187 16.88 5.98 -12.19
C ASN A 187 15.61 5.54 -12.96
N ILE A 188 15.16 6.38 -13.89
CA ILE A 188 13.97 6.14 -14.70
C ILE A 188 14.41 5.80 -16.13
N TYR A 189 13.94 4.67 -16.63
CA TYR A 189 14.14 4.22 -18.01
C TYR A 189 12.79 4.01 -18.68
N TYR A 190 12.65 4.47 -19.93
CA TYR A 190 11.43 4.31 -20.72
C TYR A 190 11.70 3.35 -21.88
N PRO A 191 11.28 2.08 -21.79
CA PRO A 191 11.32 1.17 -22.94
C PRO A 191 10.50 1.70 -24.14
N ASP A 192 9.36 2.33 -23.86
CA ASP A 192 8.48 2.98 -24.84
C ASP A 192 7.66 4.09 -24.15
N PRO A 193 6.88 4.91 -24.89
CA PRO A 193 6.14 6.03 -24.30
C PRO A 193 5.11 5.65 -23.24
N THR A 194 4.63 4.41 -23.21
CA THR A 194 3.59 3.91 -22.30
C THR A 194 4.14 3.09 -21.13
N ILE A 195 5.45 2.78 -21.16
CA ILE A 195 6.13 1.96 -20.15
C ILE A 195 7.25 2.75 -19.49
N ALA A 196 7.34 2.69 -18.17
CA ALA A 196 8.48 3.19 -17.41
C ALA A 196 9.00 2.11 -16.44
N LYS A 197 10.32 2.04 -16.28
CA LYS A 197 11.00 1.25 -15.26
C LYS A 197 11.73 2.22 -14.33
N VAL A 198 11.36 2.22 -13.06
CA VAL A 198 11.91 3.10 -12.03
C VAL A 198 12.65 2.26 -11.01
N LYS A 199 13.96 2.40 -10.93
CA LYS A 199 14.79 1.69 -9.96
C LYS A 199 15.34 2.66 -8.93
N LEU A 200 15.37 2.27 -7.67
CA LEU A 200 16.06 3.01 -6.62
C LEU A 200 17.53 3.22 -6.99
N ASN A 201 18.05 4.43 -6.77
CA ASN A 201 19.47 4.68 -6.99
C ASN A 201 20.29 3.98 -5.89
N GLN A 202 21.48 3.45 -6.21
CA GLN A 202 22.32 2.76 -5.22
C GLN A 202 22.74 3.66 -4.03
N SER A 203 22.78 4.98 -4.22
CA SER A 203 23.02 5.95 -3.14
C SER A 203 21.89 6.00 -2.09
N GLU A 204 20.72 5.45 -2.40
CA GLU A 204 19.53 5.41 -1.54
C GLU A 204 19.30 4.03 -0.90
N ILE A 205 20.31 3.13 -0.88
CA ILE A 205 20.18 1.80 -0.26
C ILE A 205 19.82 1.85 1.24
N LYS A 206 19.99 3.02 1.87
CA LYS A 206 19.58 3.32 3.25
C LYS A 206 18.33 4.22 3.32
N GLY A 207 17.57 4.37 2.23
CA GLY A 207 16.39 5.24 2.16
C GLY A 207 15.14 4.72 2.88
N GLY A 208 15.18 3.55 3.53
CA GLY A 208 14.00 2.95 4.16
C GLY A 208 13.39 3.71 5.35
N ASN A 209 13.97 4.83 5.76
CA ASN A 209 13.49 5.67 6.87
C ASN A 209 12.37 6.67 6.48
N ARG A 210 11.87 6.62 5.25
CA ARG A 210 10.72 7.41 4.79
C ARG A 210 9.98 6.72 3.65
N ASP A 211 8.70 7.05 3.50
CA ASP A 211 7.86 6.43 2.47
C ASP A 211 8.39 6.71 1.05
N TYR A 212 8.30 5.70 0.19
CA TYR A 212 8.60 5.85 -1.23
C TYR A 212 7.37 6.36 -1.96
N VAL A 213 7.47 7.53 -2.60
CA VAL A 213 6.36 8.18 -3.29
C VAL A 213 6.71 8.34 -4.76
N LEU A 214 5.99 7.61 -5.61
CA LEU A 214 6.08 7.71 -7.06
C LEU A 214 4.85 8.42 -7.60
N GLU A 215 5.08 9.48 -8.36
CA GLU A 215 4.03 10.25 -9.02
C GLU A 215 4.19 10.16 -10.52
N TYR A 216 3.11 9.88 -11.24
CA TYR A 216 3.09 9.91 -12.69
C TYR A 216 1.82 10.57 -13.23
N GLN A 217 1.93 11.15 -14.43
CA GLN A 217 0.85 11.85 -15.10
C GLN A 217 0.62 11.25 -16.48
N LEU A 218 -0.63 10.99 -16.80
CA LEU A 218 -1.06 10.43 -18.09
C LEU A 218 -1.83 11.45 -18.94
N SER A 219 -2.49 12.43 -18.30
CA SER A 219 -3.31 13.43 -18.98
C SER A 219 -2.44 14.40 -19.80
N GLY A 220 -2.58 14.36 -21.12
CA GLY A 220 -1.97 15.31 -22.05
C GLY A 220 -2.84 16.55 -22.31
N ASN A 221 -2.60 17.19 -23.45
CA ASN A 221 -3.35 18.38 -23.91
C ASN A 221 -4.68 18.04 -24.62
N LYS A 222 -4.92 16.75 -24.90
CA LYS A 222 -6.12 16.22 -25.56
C LYS A 222 -6.71 15.08 -24.72
N ILE A 223 -7.87 14.58 -25.11
CA ILE A 223 -8.38 13.32 -24.58
C ILE A 223 -7.41 12.21 -25.00
N GLU A 224 -6.89 11.48 -24.03
CA GLU A 224 -6.06 10.30 -24.23
C GLU A 224 -6.82 9.06 -23.78
N SER A 225 -6.66 7.95 -24.48
CA SER A 225 -7.26 6.67 -24.10
C SER A 225 -6.28 5.54 -24.31
N GLY A 226 -6.36 4.53 -23.45
CA GLY A 226 -5.51 3.35 -23.48
C GLY A 226 -6.33 2.09 -23.23
N LEU A 227 -6.03 1.02 -23.96
CA LEU A 227 -6.63 -0.30 -23.75
C LEU A 227 -5.52 -1.29 -23.42
N LEU A 228 -5.61 -1.91 -22.25
CA LEU A 228 -4.76 -3.01 -21.85
C LEU A 228 -5.57 -4.30 -21.93
N LEU A 229 -5.01 -5.33 -22.52
CA LEU A 229 -5.62 -6.65 -22.65
C LEU A 229 -4.82 -7.66 -21.84
N TYR A 230 -5.51 -8.56 -21.16
CA TYR A 230 -4.89 -9.61 -20.35
C TYR A 230 -5.66 -10.91 -20.52
N GLU A 231 -4.94 -11.98 -20.84
CA GLU A 231 -5.49 -13.32 -21.02
C GLU A 231 -5.04 -14.19 -19.85
N HIS A 232 -5.98 -14.91 -19.22
CA HIS A 232 -5.67 -15.82 -18.12
C HIS A 232 -6.53 -17.07 -18.17
N GLY A 233 -5.92 -18.20 -18.58
CA GLY A 233 -6.64 -19.45 -18.77
C GLY A 233 -7.66 -19.31 -19.89
N ASP A 234 -8.94 -19.55 -19.56
CA ASP A 234 -10.06 -19.43 -20.49
C ASP A 234 -10.76 -18.05 -20.44
N GLU A 235 -10.27 -17.14 -19.60
CA GLU A 235 -10.86 -15.81 -19.40
C GLU A 235 -10.00 -14.70 -20.01
N ASN A 236 -10.68 -13.72 -20.61
CA ASN A 236 -10.07 -12.53 -21.19
C ASN A 236 -10.54 -11.29 -20.42
N PHE A 237 -9.58 -10.46 -20.04
CA PHE A 237 -9.79 -9.23 -19.30
C PHE A 237 -9.29 -8.05 -20.12
N PHE A 238 -9.93 -6.88 -19.91
CA PHE A 238 -9.44 -5.64 -20.46
C PHE A 238 -9.57 -4.50 -19.44
N MET A 239 -8.69 -3.52 -19.58
CA MET A 239 -8.77 -2.25 -18.87
C MET A 239 -8.78 -1.13 -19.90
N LEU A 240 -9.92 -0.45 -20.02
CA LEU A 240 -10.04 0.79 -20.78
C LEU A 240 -9.85 1.97 -19.84
N MET A 241 -8.90 2.83 -20.15
CA MET A 241 -8.71 4.10 -19.47
C MET A 241 -8.96 5.23 -20.44
N VAL A 242 -9.71 6.23 -19.99
CA VAL A 242 -9.99 7.47 -20.74
C VAL A 242 -9.65 8.65 -19.84
N GLN A 243 -8.72 9.49 -20.28
CA GLN A 243 -8.26 10.66 -19.55
C GLN A 243 -8.69 11.93 -20.26
N PRO A 244 -9.38 12.86 -19.57
CA PRO A 244 -9.66 14.17 -20.12
C PRO A 244 -8.34 14.97 -20.31
N PRO A 245 -8.35 16.01 -21.17
CA PRO A 245 -7.21 16.91 -21.25
C PRO A 245 -6.96 17.59 -19.92
N LYS A 246 -5.69 17.89 -19.62
CA LYS A 246 -5.25 18.57 -18.39
C LYS A 246 -6.00 19.89 -18.13
N LYS A 247 -6.40 20.59 -19.20
CA LYS A 247 -7.21 21.79 -19.15
C LYS A 247 -8.38 21.65 -20.11
N VAL A 248 -9.60 21.70 -19.57
CA VAL A 248 -10.82 21.75 -20.37
C VAL A 248 -11.08 23.21 -20.74
N ILE A 249 -11.16 23.49 -22.05
CA ILE A 249 -11.56 24.80 -22.57
C ILE A 249 -13.08 24.94 -22.48
N LYS A 250 -13.58 26.17 -22.29
CA LYS A 250 -15.01 26.43 -22.03
C LYS A 250 -15.90 25.91 -23.17
N GLU A 251 -15.39 25.97 -24.39
CA GLU A 251 -16.07 25.54 -25.62
C GLU A 251 -16.35 24.03 -25.64
N ASN A 252 -15.55 23.23 -24.91
CA ASN A 252 -15.73 21.77 -24.81
C ASN A 252 -16.66 21.38 -23.66
N ILE A 253 -17.07 22.32 -22.81
CA ILE A 253 -17.98 22.04 -21.70
C ILE A 253 -19.40 22.11 -22.26
N PRO A 254 -20.15 20.98 -22.33
CA PRO A 254 -21.53 21.04 -22.78
C PRO A 254 -22.32 21.97 -21.86
N PRO A 255 -23.30 22.74 -22.39
CA PRO A 255 -24.14 23.59 -21.56
C PRO A 255 -24.84 22.74 -20.50
N ARG A 256 -24.83 23.22 -19.25
CA ARG A 256 -25.43 22.53 -18.10
C ARG A 256 -26.51 23.43 -17.50
N GLU A 257 -27.66 22.85 -17.24
CA GLU A 257 -28.70 23.47 -16.43
C GLU A 257 -28.48 23.04 -14.97
N TYR A 258 -28.39 24.02 -14.07
CA TYR A 258 -28.26 23.79 -12.64
C TYR A 258 -29.50 24.34 -11.94
N ILE A 259 -30.29 23.45 -11.34
CA ILE A 259 -31.46 23.80 -10.54
C ILE A 259 -31.08 23.59 -9.07
N PHE A 260 -31.00 24.67 -8.31
CA PHE A 260 -30.73 24.63 -6.88
C PHE A 260 -32.06 24.69 -6.12
N ILE A 261 -32.35 23.63 -5.36
CA ILE A 261 -33.48 23.61 -4.42
C ILE A 261 -32.90 23.93 -3.05
N VAL A 262 -33.28 25.10 -2.51
CA VAL A 262 -32.74 25.62 -1.24
C VAL A 262 -33.83 25.60 -0.18
N ASP A 263 -33.52 25.05 0.99
CA ASP A 263 -34.41 25.14 2.15
C ASP A 263 -34.45 26.58 2.68
N VAL A 264 -35.67 27.09 2.88
CA VAL A 264 -35.95 28.42 3.43
C VAL A 264 -36.77 28.34 4.72
N SER A 265 -36.74 27.18 5.39
CA SER A 265 -37.36 26.96 6.69
C SER A 265 -36.84 27.94 7.76
N GLY A 266 -37.60 28.08 8.85
CA GLY A 266 -37.26 29.00 9.94
C GLY A 266 -35.88 28.75 10.57
N SER A 267 -35.37 27.51 10.54
CA SER A 267 -34.03 27.15 10.98
C SER A 267 -32.90 27.67 10.08
N MET A 268 -33.21 28.03 8.84
CA MET A 268 -32.24 28.61 7.91
C MET A 268 -32.09 30.14 8.11
N MET A 269 -32.97 30.77 8.89
CA MET A 269 -32.93 32.21 9.12
C MET A 269 -31.61 32.67 9.74
N GLY A 270 -31.10 33.80 9.25
CA GLY A 270 -29.86 34.40 9.74
C GLY A 270 -28.63 33.83 9.06
N PHE A 271 -27.67 33.35 9.86
CA PHE A 271 -26.35 32.97 9.38
C PHE A 271 -26.36 31.90 8.27
N PRO A 272 -27.13 30.79 8.36
CA PRO A 272 -27.12 29.75 7.32
C PRO A 272 -27.55 30.28 5.96
N LEU A 273 -28.69 30.97 5.87
CA LEU A 273 -29.21 31.52 4.61
C LEU A 273 -28.33 32.65 4.05
N ASN A 274 -27.67 33.44 4.91
CA ASN A 274 -26.73 34.47 4.45
C ASN A 274 -25.48 33.86 3.80
N VAL A 275 -24.98 32.73 4.31
CA VAL A 275 -23.88 32.00 3.68
C VAL A 275 -24.33 31.37 2.36
N THR A 276 -25.50 30.73 2.31
CA THR A 276 -26.05 30.11 1.09
C THR A 276 -26.25 31.09 -0.06
N LYS A 277 -26.48 32.39 0.21
CA LYS A 277 -26.61 33.43 -0.83
C LYS A 277 -25.30 33.89 -1.45
N ASN A 278 -24.17 33.67 -0.79
CA ASN A 278 -22.85 34.19 -1.18
C ASN A 278 -21.97 33.16 -1.90
N TYR A 279 -22.46 31.93 -2.07
CA TYR A 279 -21.81 30.82 -2.77
C TYR A 279 -22.69 30.36 -3.93
#